data_AF-A0AA38ZQI7-F1
#
_entry.id   AF-A0AA38ZQI7-F1
#
_cell.length_a   1.000
_cell.length_b   1.000
_cell.length_c   1.000
_cell.angle_alpha   90.00
_cell.angle_beta   90.00
_cell.angle_gamma   90.00
#
_symmetry.space_group_name_H-M   'P 1'
#
loop_
_entity.id
_entity.type
_entity.pdbx_description
1 polymer ?
#
loop_
_entity_poly.entity_id
_entity_poly.type
_entity_poly.pdbx_seq_one_letter_code
_entity_poly.pdbx_strand_id
1 'polypeptide(L)'
;MGNIGSISISVDHPISSCWYRTTEHANYLCKLPENLVALGTACERLREFRNDVKRKVDIAEREQMQRLDQVQGWLSRVENLETQVSQLIEDGTEEIEKKCLGGCCPRRCSTGYKLGKRVARKLKEVDTLMSQVPLDLVAESEATVGMNSRLGMVWSSLDEEQVGIIGLYGLGGVGKTTLLTQINNAFTKTTHDFDFVIWATVSKNVNLENIQDDIWKEIGFCHDKWKNKSRNEKATSIWRVLSEKRFVLLLDDVWERLD
;
A
#
# COMPACT_ATOMS: atom_id res chain seq x y z
N MET A 1 -5.49 -22.42 75.76
CA MET A 1 -5.03 -22.91 74.44
C MET A 1 -5.50 -21.91 73.40
N GLY A 2 -4.57 -21.16 72.83
CA GLY A 2 -4.85 -20.11 71.86
C GLY A 2 -3.65 -19.20 71.80
N ASN A 3 -2.91 -19.25 70.69
CA ASN A 3 -2.07 -18.16 70.23
C ASN A 3 -2.06 -18.20 68.70
N ILE A 4 -2.52 -17.10 68.12
CA ILE A 4 -2.46 -16.75 66.71
C ILE A 4 -1.16 -15.96 66.55
N GLY A 5 -0.19 -16.49 65.80
CA GLY A 5 1.06 -15.80 65.49
C GLY A 5 0.95 -15.08 64.15
N SER A 6 1.15 -13.76 64.14
CA SER A 6 1.40 -12.98 62.93
C SER A 6 2.90 -12.98 62.62
N ILE A 7 3.26 -13.23 61.36
CA ILE A 7 4.61 -13.04 60.85
C ILE A 7 4.59 -11.81 59.93
N SER A 8 5.24 -10.74 60.38
CA SER A 8 5.61 -9.60 59.54
C SER A 8 6.87 -9.98 58.76
N ILE A 9 6.77 -10.01 57.42
CA ILE A 9 7.94 -10.17 56.55
C ILE A 9 8.31 -8.80 56.01
N SER A 10 9.50 -8.36 56.38
CA SER A 10 10.16 -7.12 55.94
C SER A 10 10.30 -7.11 54.42
N VAL A 11 9.73 -6.09 53.76
CA VAL A 11 9.97 -5.81 52.35
C VAL A 11 11.19 -4.92 52.28
N ASP A 12 12.36 -5.48 52.00
CA ASP A 12 13.52 -4.72 51.51
C ASP A 12 14.48 -5.63 50.73
N HIS A 13 14.41 -5.54 49.41
CA HIS A 13 15.58 -5.61 48.53
C HIS A 13 15.26 -4.91 47.19
N PRO A 14 16.27 -4.33 46.52
CA PRO A 14 16.19 -3.00 45.96
C PRO A 14 15.68 -3.09 44.52
N ILE A 15 14.48 -2.59 44.29
CA ILE A 15 14.00 -2.26 42.95
C ILE A 15 14.75 -0.99 42.53
N SER A 16 15.99 -1.14 42.04
CA SER A 16 16.72 0.00 41.49
C SER A 16 17.46 -0.37 40.21
N SER A 17 17.25 0.50 39.21
CA SER A 17 18.25 0.86 38.20
C SER A 17 18.42 0.02 36.92
N CYS A 18 17.45 -0.79 36.46
CA CYS A 18 17.61 -1.49 35.17
C CYS A 18 16.49 -1.32 34.13
N TRP A 19 15.55 -0.40 34.34
CA TRP A 19 14.35 -0.30 33.47
C TRP A 19 14.31 0.91 32.52
N TYR A 20 15.28 1.83 32.57
CA TYR A 20 15.20 3.05 31.73
C TYR A 20 16.07 3.04 30.45
N ARG A 21 17.00 2.09 30.27
CA ARG A 21 17.88 2.04 29.08
C ARG A 21 17.64 0.88 28.11
N THR A 22 16.62 0.06 28.35
CA THR A 22 16.41 -1.21 27.63
C THR A 22 15.10 -1.29 26.84
N THR A 23 14.26 -0.24 26.85
CA THR A 23 12.91 -0.28 26.25
C THR A 23 12.93 -0.56 24.74
N GLU A 24 13.84 0.03 23.95
CA GLU A 24 13.94 -0.27 22.51
C GLU A 24 14.50 -1.66 22.21
N HIS A 25 15.55 -2.09 22.91
CA HIS A 25 16.20 -3.38 22.67
C HIS A 25 15.29 -4.56 23.09
N ALA A 26 14.53 -4.39 24.18
CA ALA A 26 13.52 -5.35 24.62
C ALA A 26 12.34 -5.43 23.64
N ASN A 27 11.94 -4.30 23.01
CA ASN A 27 10.82 -4.27 22.07
C ASN A 27 11.06 -5.19 20.85
N TYR A 28 12.28 -5.18 20.27
CA TYR A 28 12.61 -6.06 19.15
C TYR A 28 12.67 -7.53 19.52
N LEU A 29 13.08 -7.86 20.75
CA LEU A 29 13.16 -9.24 21.24
C LEU A 29 11.78 -9.79 21.60
N CYS A 30 10.97 -9.03 22.33
CA CYS A 30 9.63 -9.43 22.74
C CYS A 30 8.68 -9.54 21.54
N LYS A 31 8.86 -8.71 20.52
CA LYS A 31 8.07 -8.77 19.27
C LYS A 31 8.66 -9.67 18.21
N LEU A 32 9.81 -10.30 18.44
CA LEU A 32 10.44 -11.18 17.44
C LEU A 32 9.50 -12.30 16.98
N PRO A 33 8.79 -13.03 17.86
CA PRO A 33 7.85 -14.07 17.42
C PRO A 33 6.72 -13.52 16.55
N GLU A 34 6.09 -12.42 16.97
CA GLU A 34 5.01 -11.75 16.23
C GLU A 34 5.48 -11.24 14.86
N ASN A 35 6.66 -10.62 14.82
CA ASN A 35 7.25 -10.08 13.61
C ASN A 35 7.68 -11.19 12.62
N LEU A 36 8.10 -12.37 13.10
CA LEU A 36 8.41 -13.51 12.26
C LEU A 36 7.14 -14.05 11.58
N VAL A 37 6.04 -14.17 12.33
CA VAL A 37 4.73 -14.55 11.77
C VAL A 37 4.29 -13.52 10.73
N ALA A 38 4.34 -12.23 11.06
CA ALA A 38 3.97 -11.15 10.15
C ALA A 38 4.83 -11.15 8.87
N LEU A 39 6.15 -11.38 9.00
CA LEU A 39 7.06 -11.49 7.86
C LEU A 39 6.71 -12.67 6.97
N GLY A 40 6.42 -13.83 7.55
CA GLY A 40 5.97 -15.02 6.80
C GLY A 40 4.67 -14.74 6.03
N THR A 41 3.66 -14.17 6.68
CA THR A 41 2.38 -13.81 6.03
C THR A 41 2.57 -12.79 4.91
N ALA A 42 3.37 -11.75 5.12
CA ALA A 42 3.64 -10.75 4.10
C ALA A 42 4.40 -11.34 2.90
N CYS A 43 5.36 -12.24 3.16
CA CYS A 43 6.12 -12.92 2.12
C CYS A 43 5.25 -13.89 1.31
N GLU A 44 4.27 -14.56 1.94
CA GLU A 44 3.33 -15.43 1.21
C GLU A 44 2.46 -14.62 0.24
N ARG A 45 1.94 -13.47 0.68
CA ARG A 45 1.19 -12.56 -0.21
C ARG A 45 2.05 -12.12 -1.39
N LEU A 46 3.30 -11.72 -1.14
CA LEU A 46 4.22 -11.33 -2.21
C LEU A 46 4.47 -12.48 -3.19
N ARG A 47 4.55 -13.72 -2.70
CA ARG A 47 4.67 -14.93 -3.54
C ARG A 47 3.45 -15.15 -4.42
N GLU A 48 2.24 -14.99 -3.88
CA GLU A 48 0.99 -15.06 -4.64
C GLU A 48 1.01 -14.03 -5.79
N PHE A 49 1.34 -12.77 -5.50
CA PHE A 49 1.48 -11.72 -6.52
C PHE A 49 2.54 -12.06 -7.58
N ARG A 50 3.69 -12.58 -7.15
CA ARG A 50 4.74 -13.02 -8.07
C ARG A 50 4.24 -14.12 -9.01
N ASN A 51 3.50 -15.08 -8.48
CA ASN A 51 2.94 -16.16 -9.29
C ASN A 51 1.92 -15.63 -10.32
N ASP A 52 1.14 -14.62 -9.96
CA ASP A 52 0.22 -13.95 -10.89
C ASP A 52 0.96 -13.23 -12.01
N VAL A 53 2.00 -12.46 -11.67
CA VAL A 53 2.87 -11.79 -12.65
C VAL A 53 3.51 -12.82 -13.59
N LYS A 54 4.07 -13.91 -13.04
CA LYS A 54 4.72 -14.97 -13.82
C LYS A 54 3.76 -15.63 -14.81
N ARG A 55 2.53 -15.98 -14.37
CA ARG A 55 1.50 -16.52 -15.26
C ARG A 55 1.18 -15.61 -16.44
N LYS A 56 1.15 -14.30 -16.21
CA LYS A 56 0.83 -13.32 -17.26
C LYS A 56 1.99 -13.14 -18.24
N VAL A 57 3.21 -13.12 -17.73
CA VAL A 57 4.41 -13.13 -18.57
C VAL A 57 4.45 -14.38 -19.45
N ASP A 58 4.12 -15.55 -18.91
CA ASP A 58 4.05 -16.80 -19.69
C ASP A 58 2.96 -16.76 -20.79
N ILE A 59 1.87 -16.02 -20.57
CA ILE A 59 0.84 -15.78 -21.60
C ILE A 59 1.39 -14.87 -22.68
N ALA A 60 1.96 -13.72 -22.31
CA ALA A 60 2.51 -12.74 -23.25
C ALA A 60 3.64 -13.31 -24.12
N GLU A 61 4.54 -14.11 -23.53
CA GLU A 61 5.64 -14.77 -24.25
C GLU A 61 5.13 -15.78 -25.29
N ARG A 62 4.01 -16.47 -25.02
CA ARG A 62 3.35 -17.35 -26.01
C ARG A 62 2.76 -16.58 -27.19
N GLU A 63 2.39 -15.32 -26.98
CA GLU A 63 1.92 -14.39 -28.00
C GLU A 63 3.07 -13.65 -28.71
N GLN A 64 4.31 -14.14 -28.54
CA GLN A 64 5.54 -13.55 -29.08
C GLN A 64 5.86 -12.14 -28.58
N MET A 65 5.30 -11.73 -27.44
CA MET A 65 5.70 -10.49 -26.77
C MET A 65 6.93 -10.75 -25.91
N GLN A 66 7.77 -9.72 -25.75
CA GLN A 66 8.95 -9.80 -24.90
C GLN A 66 8.66 -9.26 -23.51
N ARG A 67 9.14 -9.98 -22.50
CA ARG A 67 9.11 -9.55 -21.09
C ARG A 67 9.92 -8.28 -20.90
N LEU A 68 9.36 -7.31 -20.18
CA LEU A 68 10.07 -6.09 -19.81
C LEU A 68 11.20 -6.38 -18.80
N ASP A 69 12.34 -5.72 -18.95
CA ASP A 69 13.50 -5.85 -18.05
C ASP A 69 13.14 -5.50 -16.59
N GLN A 70 12.23 -4.56 -16.38
CA GLN A 70 11.73 -4.20 -15.06
C GLN A 70 10.99 -5.36 -14.39
N VAL A 71 10.17 -6.10 -15.15
CA VAL A 71 9.44 -7.27 -14.66
C VAL A 71 10.42 -8.40 -14.33
N GLN A 72 11.42 -8.62 -15.18
CA GLN A 72 12.49 -9.59 -14.90
C GLN A 72 13.25 -9.23 -13.62
N GLY A 73 13.65 -7.97 -13.47
CA GLY A 73 14.36 -7.48 -12.29
C GLY A 73 13.52 -7.59 -11.01
N TRP A 74 12.22 -7.30 -11.10
CA TRP A 74 11.30 -7.46 -9.96
C TRP A 74 11.16 -8.94 -9.57
N LEU A 75 10.92 -9.85 -10.52
CA LEU A 75 10.84 -11.29 -10.26
C LEU A 75 12.10 -11.82 -9.55
N SER A 76 13.29 -11.46 -10.04
CA SER A 76 14.56 -11.86 -9.42
C SER A 76 14.72 -11.32 -7.99
N ARG A 77 14.31 -10.07 -7.73
CA ARG A 77 14.34 -9.48 -6.38
C ARG A 77 13.39 -10.20 -5.43
N VAL A 78 12.19 -10.57 -5.89
CA VAL A 78 11.22 -11.31 -5.06
C VAL A 78 11.73 -12.73 -4.76
N GLU A 79 12.24 -13.47 -5.75
CA GLU A 79 12.80 -14.82 -5.54
C GLU A 79 13.98 -14.80 -4.54
N ASN A 80 14.85 -13.80 -4.66
CA ASN A 80 15.95 -13.61 -3.74
C ASN A 80 15.46 -13.25 -2.33
N LEU A 81 14.45 -12.40 -2.22
CA LEU A 81 13.85 -12.01 -0.94
C LEU A 81 13.18 -13.20 -0.25
N GLU A 82 12.44 -14.02 -0.98
CA GLU A 82 11.80 -15.23 -0.45
C GLU A 82 12.83 -16.18 0.17
N THR A 83 13.96 -16.39 -0.52
CA THR A 83 15.06 -17.22 0.01
C THR A 83 15.63 -16.64 1.31
N GLN A 84 15.85 -15.33 1.35
CA GLN A 84 16.34 -14.65 2.56
C GLN A 84 15.34 -14.68 3.71
N VAL A 85 14.03 -14.58 3.43
CA VAL A 85 12.97 -14.65 4.44
C VAL A 85 12.86 -16.06 5.01
N SER A 86 12.89 -17.10 4.17
CA SER A 86 12.86 -18.49 4.63
C SER A 86 14.01 -18.79 5.60
N GLN A 87 15.24 -18.43 5.25
CA GLN A 87 16.39 -18.59 6.16
C GLN A 87 16.21 -17.80 7.45
N LEU A 88 15.68 -16.58 7.37
CA LEU A 88 15.50 -15.73 8.55
C LEU A 88 14.41 -16.24 9.50
N ILE A 89 13.37 -16.89 8.97
CA ILE A 89 12.33 -17.55 9.76
C ILE A 89 12.90 -18.78 10.47
N GLU A 90 13.72 -19.57 9.79
CA GLU A 90 14.43 -20.71 10.38
C GLU A 90 15.37 -20.25 11.51
N ASP A 91 16.26 -19.28 11.24
CA ASP A 91 17.14 -18.66 12.22
C ASP A 91 16.33 -18.12 13.43
N GLY A 92 15.19 -17.47 13.15
CA GLY A 92 14.28 -16.91 14.16
C GLY A 92 13.65 -17.95 15.06
N THR A 93 13.20 -19.05 14.47
CA THR A 93 12.56 -20.16 15.19
C THR A 93 13.59 -20.89 16.06
N GLU A 94 14.78 -21.16 15.53
CA GLU A 94 15.88 -21.77 16.29
C GLU A 94 16.29 -20.91 17.49
N GLU A 95 16.37 -19.58 17.31
CA GLU A 95 16.70 -18.65 18.39
C GLU A 95 15.60 -18.58 19.47
N ILE A 96 14.33 -18.73 19.10
CA ILE A 96 13.19 -18.81 20.03
C ILE A 96 13.18 -20.16 20.77
N GLU A 97 13.44 -21.26 20.06
CA GLU A 97 13.37 -22.63 20.61
C GLU A 97 14.51 -22.96 21.58
N LYS A 98 15.63 -22.24 21.53
CA LYS A 98 16.70 -22.32 22.54
C LYS A 98 16.22 -21.77 23.90
N LYS A 99 15.28 -22.46 24.56
CA LYS A 99 14.71 -22.12 25.88
C LYS A 99 15.81 -21.84 26.91
N CYS A 100 15.66 -20.78 27.68
CA CYS A 100 16.28 -20.64 29.00
C CYS A 100 15.27 -21.04 30.08
N LEU A 101 15.60 -22.06 30.87
CA LEU A 101 14.99 -22.28 32.18
C LEU A 101 15.49 -21.17 33.11
N GLY A 102 14.70 -20.11 33.28
CA GLY A 102 14.93 -19.06 34.28
C GLY A 102 15.67 -17.81 33.77
N GLY A 103 14.94 -16.70 33.68
CA GLY A 103 15.42 -15.31 33.84
C GLY A 103 16.64 -14.81 33.05
N CYS A 104 16.38 -14.08 31.96
CA CYS A 104 17.23 -13.04 31.34
C CYS A 104 18.76 -13.29 31.28
N CYS A 105 19.25 -13.85 30.17
CA CYS A 105 20.68 -13.85 29.81
C CYS A 105 21.06 -12.62 28.95
N PRO A 106 21.93 -11.71 29.41
CA PRO A 106 22.32 -10.50 28.67
C PRO A 106 23.04 -10.76 27.33
N ARG A 107 23.78 -11.88 27.21
CA ARG A 107 24.52 -12.24 25.98
C ARG A 107 23.61 -12.64 24.81
N ARG A 108 22.36 -13.04 25.04
CA ARG A 108 21.40 -13.38 23.97
C ARG A 108 20.52 -12.21 23.54
N CYS A 109 20.43 -11.15 24.36
CA CYS A 109 19.74 -9.93 23.99
C CYS A 109 20.34 -9.32 22.71
N SER A 110 21.66 -9.40 22.51
CA SER A 110 22.31 -8.85 21.31
C SER A 110 22.02 -9.65 20.04
N THR A 111 21.98 -10.98 20.10
CA THR A 111 21.74 -11.82 18.90
C THR A 111 20.28 -11.73 18.48
N GLY A 112 19.34 -11.91 19.41
CA GLY A 112 17.92 -11.75 19.11
C GLY A 112 17.54 -10.30 18.75
N TYR A 113 18.21 -9.29 19.30
CA TYR A 113 18.04 -7.89 18.86
C TYR A 113 18.49 -7.70 17.41
N LYS A 114 19.68 -8.20 17.05
CA LYS A 114 20.19 -8.14 15.67
C LYS A 114 19.24 -8.86 14.72
N LEU A 115 18.69 -9.99 15.14
CA LEU A 115 17.73 -10.77 14.38
C LEU A 115 16.40 -10.01 14.21
N GLY A 116 15.83 -9.48 15.30
CA GLY A 116 14.61 -8.66 15.26
C GLY A 116 14.75 -7.42 14.37
N LYS A 117 15.93 -6.77 14.35
CA LYS A 117 16.23 -5.67 13.44
C LYS A 117 16.29 -6.13 11.96
N ARG A 118 16.85 -7.32 11.69
CA ARG A 118 16.84 -7.92 10.34
C ARG A 118 15.42 -8.22 9.88
N VAL A 119 14.57 -8.78 10.74
CA VAL A 119 13.15 -9.07 10.46
C VAL A 119 12.40 -7.78 10.14
N ALA A 120 12.52 -6.76 10.98
CA ALA A 120 11.88 -5.46 10.76
C ALA A 120 12.33 -4.79 9.44
N ARG A 121 13.61 -4.91 9.09
CA ARG A 121 14.12 -4.41 7.80
C ARG A 121 13.53 -5.18 6.62
N LYS A 122 13.43 -6.51 6.74
CA LYS A 122 12.87 -7.35 5.68
C LYS A 122 11.37 -7.12 5.49
N LEU A 123 10.63 -6.85 6.55
CA LEU A 123 9.22 -6.43 6.46
C LEU A 123 9.06 -5.16 5.60
N LYS A 124 9.92 -4.15 5.80
CA LYS A 124 9.91 -2.94 4.96
C LYS A 124 10.26 -3.22 3.50
N GLU A 125 11.18 -4.16 3.26
CA GLU A 125 11.58 -4.55 1.92
C GLU A 125 10.45 -5.30 1.19
N VAL A 126 9.72 -6.18 1.89
CA VAL A 126 8.49 -6.81 1.38
C VAL A 126 7.46 -5.75 1.03
N ASP A 127 7.19 -4.80 1.93
CA ASP A 127 6.24 -3.71 1.70
C ASP A 127 6.62 -2.84 0.48
N THR A 128 7.92 -2.53 0.35
CA THR A 128 8.47 -1.79 -0.79
C THR A 128 8.28 -2.56 -2.11
N LEU A 129 8.49 -3.87 -2.12
CA LEU A 129 8.29 -4.68 -3.33
C LEU A 129 6.81 -4.90 -3.65
N MET A 130 5.95 -4.97 -2.63
CA MET A 130 4.49 -4.98 -2.77
C MET A 130 3.97 -3.67 -3.38
N SER A 131 4.56 -2.53 -3.02
CA SER A 131 4.22 -1.24 -3.65
C SER A 131 4.82 -1.05 -5.04
N GLN A 132 5.89 -1.78 -5.36
CA GLN A 132 6.54 -1.80 -6.68
C GLN A 132 6.00 -2.92 -7.58
N VAL A 133 4.95 -3.63 -7.18
CA VAL A 133 4.29 -4.61 -8.05
C VAL A 133 3.96 -3.90 -9.36
N PRO A 134 4.42 -4.42 -10.51
CA PRO A 134 4.01 -3.90 -11.80
C PRO A 134 2.50 -4.14 -11.96
N LEU A 135 1.69 -3.19 -11.48
CA LEU A 135 0.23 -3.20 -11.57
C LEU A 135 -0.26 -3.23 -13.03
N ASP A 136 0.65 -3.00 -13.97
CA ASP A 136 0.42 -2.98 -15.41
C ASP A 136 0.08 -4.31 -16.07
N LEU A 137 0.17 -5.44 -15.37
CA LEU A 137 -0.35 -6.69 -15.93
C LEU A 137 -1.83 -6.91 -15.63
N VAL A 138 -2.51 -6.06 -14.85
CA VAL A 138 -3.96 -6.22 -14.53
C VAL A 138 -4.88 -5.53 -15.55
N ALA A 139 -4.37 -4.73 -16.48
CA ALA A 139 -5.24 -4.04 -17.43
C ALA A 139 -4.64 -3.82 -18.82
N GLU A 140 -4.09 -4.86 -19.46
CA GLU A 140 -3.98 -4.89 -20.93
C GLU A 140 -4.34 -6.27 -21.47
N SER A 141 -5.60 -6.65 -21.29
CA SER A 141 -6.30 -7.39 -22.33
C SER A 141 -7.28 -6.42 -22.96
N GLU A 142 -6.76 -5.59 -23.85
CA GLU A 142 -7.36 -5.21 -25.13
C GLU A 142 -6.47 -4.14 -25.76
N ALA A 143 -5.43 -4.59 -26.46
CA ALA A 143 -4.85 -3.79 -27.53
C ALA A 143 -5.88 -3.73 -28.68
N THR A 144 -6.93 -2.95 -28.50
CA THR A 144 -7.77 -2.49 -29.61
C THR A 144 -6.92 -1.48 -30.38
N VAL A 145 -6.30 -1.94 -31.47
CA VAL A 145 -5.52 -1.12 -32.41
C VAL A 145 -6.36 0.11 -32.79
N GLY A 146 -6.05 1.27 -32.18
CA GLY A 146 -6.82 2.51 -32.32
C GLY A 146 -7.03 3.32 -31.02
N MET A 147 -6.92 2.72 -29.83
CA MET A 147 -7.05 3.46 -28.56
C MET A 147 -5.76 4.16 -28.14
N ASN A 148 -4.59 3.62 -28.48
CA ASN A 148 -3.29 4.24 -28.18
C ASN A 148 -3.13 5.63 -28.83
N SER A 149 -3.66 5.84 -30.03
CA SER A 149 -3.63 7.16 -30.69
C SER A 149 -4.56 8.16 -30.00
N ARG A 150 -5.71 7.70 -29.48
CA ARG A 150 -6.64 8.55 -28.71
C ARG A 150 -6.08 8.92 -27.35
N LEU A 151 -5.41 7.98 -26.68
CA LEU A 151 -4.71 8.24 -25.43
C LEU A 151 -3.63 9.30 -25.62
N GLY A 152 -2.80 9.17 -26.67
CA GLY A 152 -1.78 10.17 -27.00
C GLY A 152 -2.37 11.56 -27.26
N MET A 153 -3.49 11.65 -27.97
CA MET A 153 -4.17 12.94 -28.18
C MET A 153 -4.66 13.56 -26.87
N VAL A 154 -5.35 12.79 -26.02
CA VAL A 154 -5.85 13.31 -24.73
C VAL A 154 -4.70 13.70 -23.83
N TRP A 155 -3.61 12.93 -23.81
CA TRP A 155 -2.42 13.21 -23.03
C TRP A 155 -1.74 14.51 -23.45
N SER A 156 -1.54 14.73 -24.75
CA SER A 156 -1.00 16.00 -25.26
C SER A 156 -1.90 17.19 -24.90
N SER A 157 -3.23 17.03 -24.96
CA SER A 157 -4.16 18.10 -24.57
C SER A 157 -4.17 18.41 -23.07
N LEU A 158 -3.68 17.51 -22.22
CA LEU A 158 -3.56 17.76 -20.77
C LEU A 158 -2.32 18.60 -20.43
N ASP A 159 -1.33 18.65 -21.31
CA ASP A 159 -0.08 19.41 -21.17
C ASP A 159 -0.22 20.85 -21.72
N GLU A 160 -1.30 21.12 -22.46
CA GLU A 160 -1.60 22.45 -22.99
C GLU A 160 -2.29 23.32 -21.91
N GLU A 161 -1.65 24.43 -21.51
CA GLU A 161 -2.13 25.39 -20.47
C GLU A 161 -3.56 25.94 -20.69
N GLN A 162 -4.18 25.74 -21.86
CA GLN A 162 -5.46 26.33 -22.25
C GLN A 162 -6.68 25.39 -22.19
N VAL A 163 -6.49 24.08 -21.91
CA VAL A 163 -7.61 23.12 -21.94
C VAL A 163 -8.21 22.93 -20.55
N GLY A 164 -9.41 23.47 -20.33
CA GLY A 164 -10.13 23.33 -19.05
C GLY A 164 -10.97 22.05 -18.90
N ILE A 165 -11.48 21.49 -20.00
CA ILE A 165 -12.38 20.31 -19.99
C ILE A 165 -12.22 19.51 -21.29
N ILE A 166 -12.04 18.19 -21.19
CA ILE A 166 -12.01 17.25 -22.33
C ILE A 166 -13.21 16.30 -22.22
N GLY A 167 -14.05 16.25 -23.25
CA GLY A 167 -15.22 15.37 -23.29
C GLY A 167 -14.98 14.09 -24.11
N LEU A 168 -15.12 12.92 -23.49
CA LEU A 168 -15.15 11.63 -24.18
C LEU A 168 -16.60 11.21 -24.45
N TYR A 169 -17.02 11.19 -25.72
CA TYR A 169 -18.40 10.87 -26.12
C TYR A 169 -18.46 9.80 -27.21
N GLY A 170 -19.61 9.11 -27.29
CA GLY A 170 -19.82 8.01 -28.25
C GLY A 170 -20.85 7.00 -27.75
N LEU A 171 -21.23 6.07 -28.62
CA LEU A 171 -22.19 5.00 -28.33
C LEU A 171 -21.80 4.17 -27.08
N GLY A 172 -22.77 3.49 -26.47
CA GLY A 172 -22.49 2.53 -25.39
C GLY A 172 -21.56 1.41 -25.87
N GLY A 173 -20.67 0.93 -24.99
CA GLY A 173 -19.77 -0.19 -25.30
C GLY A 173 -18.54 0.14 -26.16
N VAL A 174 -18.34 1.39 -26.60
CA VAL A 174 -17.18 1.79 -27.43
C VAL A 174 -15.86 1.98 -26.65
N GLY A 175 -15.81 1.58 -25.37
CA GLY A 175 -14.60 1.66 -24.56
C GLY A 175 -14.24 3.05 -23.99
N LYS A 176 -15.21 3.95 -23.80
CA LYS A 176 -14.95 5.29 -23.21
C LYS A 176 -14.38 5.20 -21.80
N THR A 177 -15.05 4.43 -20.93
CA THR A 177 -14.56 4.15 -19.57
C THR A 177 -13.21 3.48 -19.61
N THR A 178 -12.98 2.53 -20.53
CA THR A 178 -11.67 1.90 -20.73
C THR A 178 -10.59 2.93 -21.08
N LEU A 179 -10.86 3.87 -21.98
CA LEU A 179 -9.93 4.94 -22.33
C LEU A 179 -9.67 5.88 -21.14
N LEU A 180 -10.70 6.24 -20.38
CA LEU A 180 -10.56 7.05 -19.17
C LEU A 180 -9.70 6.34 -18.11
N THR A 181 -9.89 5.02 -17.93
CA THR A 181 -9.07 4.17 -17.05
C THR A 181 -7.61 4.15 -17.52
N GLN A 182 -7.35 4.03 -18.83
CA GLN A 182 -6.00 4.09 -19.36
C GLN A 182 -5.33 5.45 -19.11
N ILE A 183 -6.08 6.55 -19.21
CA ILE A 183 -5.58 7.90 -18.88
C ILE A 183 -5.24 7.99 -17.38
N ASN A 184 -6.12 7.52 -16.49
CA ASN A 184 -5.85 7.47 -15.05
C ASN A 184 -4.56 6.69 -14.75
N ASN A 185 -4.39 5.54 -15.40
CA ASN A 185 -3.19 4.72 -15.26
C ASN A 185 -1.95 5.38 -15.86
N ALA A 186 -2.07 6.20 -16.90
CA ALA A 186 -0.93 6.92 -17.46
C ALA A 186 -0.33 7.94 -16.48
N PHE A 187 -1.16 8.56 -15.62
CA PHE A 187 -0.70 9.44 -14.54
C PHE A 187 0.15 8.71 -13.49
N THR A 188 -0.04 7.40 -13.28
CA THR A 188 0.82 6.65 -12.34
C THR A 188 2.18 6.28 -12.95
N LYS A 189 2.29 6.28 -14.28
CA LYS A 189 3.50 5.89 -15.03
C LYS A 189 4.34 7.08 -15.49
N THR A 190 3.73 8.25 -15.63
CA THR A 190 4.35 9.43 -16.24
C THR A 190 4.56 10.50 -15.19
N THR A 191 5.73 11.14 -15.19
CA THR A 191 5.95 12.31 -14.34
C THR A 191 5.04 13.44 -14.79
N HIS A 192 4.25 13.98 -13.87
CA HIS A 192 3.37 15.12 -14.07
C HIS A 192 3.50 16.10 -12.90
N ASP A 193 2.97 17.31 -13.06
CA ASP A 193 3.06 18.40 -12.10
C ASP A 193 1.72 18.71 -11.38
N PHE A 194 0.70 17.87 -11.59
CA PHE A 194 -0.53 17.89 -10.81
C PHE A 194 -0.31 17.39 -9.37
N ASP A 195 -0.82 18.13 -8.39
CA ASP A 195 -0.88 17.75 -6.98
C ASP A 195 -1.84 16.57 -6.74
N PHE A 196 -2.93 16.48 -7.52
CA PHE A 196 -3.97 15.45 -7.38
C PHE A 196 -4.48 14.95 -8.74
N VAL A 197 -4.70 13.63 -8.83
CA VAL A 197 -5.44 12.98 -9.92
C VAL A 197 -6.63 12.29 -9.27
N ILE A 198 -7.84 12.74 -9.61
CA ILE A 198 -9.06 12.44 -8.86
C ILE A 198 -10.01 11.68 -9.78
N TRP A 199 -10.38 10.46 -9.39
CA TRP A 199 -11.43 9.71 -10.07
C TRP A 199 -12.76 9.85 -9.33
N ALA A 200 -13.82 10.18 -10.06
CA ALA A 200 -15.17 10.14 -9.52
C ALA A 200 -16.14 9.54 -10.54
N THR A 201 -17.04 8.68 -10.06
CA THR A 201 -18.07 8.08 -10.92
C THR A 201 -19.37 8.85 -10.77
N VAL A 202 -19.88 9.33 -11.89
CA VAL A 202 -21.19 9.96 -11.99
C VAL A 202 -22.19 8.86 -12.30
N SER A 203 -23.16 8.62 -11.43
CA SER A 203 -24.23 7.66 -11.74
C SER A 203 -25.35 8.32 -12.55
N LYS A 204 -26.06 7.53 -13.36
CA LYS A 204 -27.25 7.97 -14.09
C LYS A 204 -28.26 8.75 -13.23
N ASN A 205 -28.47 8.30 -12.00
CA ASN A 205 -29.15 9.11 -10.98
C ASN A 205 -28.07 9.92 -10.26
N VAL A 206 -27.86 11.18 -10.65
CA VAL A 206 -26.78 12.01 -10.11
C VAL A 206 -26.97 12.17 -8.60
N ASN A 207 -25.97 11.73 -7.83
CA ASN A 207 -25.88 11.97 -6.41
C ASN A 207 -24.60 12.76 -6.11
N LEU A 208 -24.76 14.07 -5.91
CA LEU A 208 -23.65 14.98 -5.63
C LEU A 208 -22.89 14.62 -4.35
N GLU A 209 -23.53 14.02 -3.35
CA GLU A 209 -22.83 13.59 -2.14
C GLU A 209 -21.89 12.42 -2.42
N ASN A 210 -22.28 11.48 -3.28
CA ASN A 210 -21.41 10.37 -3.69
C ASN A 210 -20.20 10.88 -4.47
N ILE A 211 -20.40 11.84 -5.38
CA ILE A 211 -19.31 12.46 -6.15
C ILE A 211 -18.35 13.19 -5.19
N GLN A 212 -18.86 13.95 -4.23
CA GLN A 212 -18.04 14.60 -3.20
C GLN A 212 -17.28 13.57 -2.34
N ASP A 213 -17.92 12.45 -2.01
CA ASP A 213 -17.29 11.37 -1.24
C ASP A 213 -16.15 10.71 -2.03
N ASP A 214 -16.32 10.49 -3.33
CA ASP A 214 -15.27 9.97 -4.21
C ASP A 214 -14.11 10.95 -4.32
N ILE A 215 -14.39 12.24 -4.57
CA ILE A 215 -13.36 13.28 -4.59
C ILE A 215 -12.59 13.33 -3.27
N TRP A 216 -13.29 13.27 -2.13
CA TRP A 216 -12.64 13.34 -0.82
C TRP A 216 -11.79 12.11 -0.49
N LYS A 217 -12.12 10.92 -1.01
CA LYS A 217 -11.27 9.74 -0.84
C LYS A 217 -9.87 9.95 -1.44
N GLU A 218 -9.79 10.66 -2.55
CA GLU A 218 -8.53 10.89 -3.27
C GLU A 218 -7.69 12.03 -2.67
N ILE A 219 -8.31 13.02 -2.00
CA ILE A 219 -7.62 14.24 -1.53
C ILE A 219 -7.61 14.41 -0.01
N GLY A 220 -8.39 13.61 0.72
CA GLY A 220 -8.68 13.80 2.14
C GLY A 220 -7.73 13.04 3.06
N PHE A 221 -7.22 13.70 4.10
CA PHE A 221 -6.31 13.09 5.08
C PHE A 221 -7.00 12.59 6.37
N CYS A 222 -8.30 12.84 6.56
CA CYS A 222 -9.03 12.48 7.77
C CYS A 222 -10.51 12.17 7.49
N HIS A 223 -10.96 10.96 7.86
CA HIS A 223 -12.32 10.46 7.57
C HIS A 223 -13.32 10.71 8.70
N ASP A 224 -12.85 10.90 9.94
CA ASP A 224 -13.69 10.80 11.14
C ASP A 224 -14.76 11.89 11.23
N LYS A 225 -14.52 13.05 10.59
CA LYS A 225 -15.46 14.17 10.51
C LYS A 225 -16.13 14.32 9.15
N TRP A 226 -15.75 13.53 8.15
CA TRP A 226 -16.27 13.67 6.78
C TRP A 226 -17.72 13.20 6.65
N LYS A 227 -18.04 12.04 7.23
CA LYS A 227 -19.36 11.40 7.11
C LYS A 227 -20.52 12.22 7.67
N ASN A 228 -20.23 13.10 8.63
CA ASN A 228 -21.25 13.91 9.31
C ASN A 228 -21.41 15.32 8.71
N LYS A 229 -20.69 15.64 7.63
CA LYS A 229 -20.80 16.94 6.95
C LYS A 229 -21.98 16.97 6.01
N SER A 230 -22.69 18.09 6.01
CA SER A 230 -23.61 18.43 4.94
C SER A 230 -22.88 18.58 3.60
N ARG A 231 -23.61 18.42 2.50
CA ARG A 231 -23.12 18.65 1.13
C ARG A 231 -22.37 19.98 0.95
N ASN A 232 -22.82 21.06 1.58
CA ASN A 232 -22.16 22.37 1.46
C ASN A 232 -20.83 22.43 2.24
N GLU A 233 -20.76 21.79 3.40
CA GLU A 233 -19.52 21.67 4.18
C GLU A 233 -18.51 20.76 3.48
N LYS A 234 -18.98 19.69 2.82
CA LYS A 234 -18.18 18.84 1.95
C LYS A 234 -17.58 19.64 0.79
N ALA A 235 -18.40 20.40 0.05
CA ALA A 235 -17.95 21.28 -1.03
C ALA A 235 -16.90 22.29 -0.55
N THR A 236 -17.15 22.96 0.58
CA THR A 236 -16.22 23.94 1.18
C THR A 236 -14.88 23.29 1.53
N SER A 237 -14.91 22.05 2.02
CA SER A 237 -13.70 21.32 2.39
C SER A 237 -12.89 20.92 1.17
N ILE A 238 -13.54 20.43 0.11
CA ILE A 238 -12.92 20.10 -1.17
C ILE A 238 -12.29 21.36 -1.78
N TRP A 239 -13.05 22.45 -1.86
CA TRP A 239 -12.57 23.73 -2.40
C TRP A 239 -11.35 24.25 -1.64
N ARG A 240 -11.35 24.17 -0.31
CA ARG A 240 -10.20 24.58 0.50
C ARG A 240 -8.94 23.78 0.19
N VAL A 241 -9.07 22.50 -0.18
CA VAL A 241 -7.92 21.67 -0.56
C VAL A 241 -7.47 21.99 -1.98
N LEU A 242 -8.41 22.13 -2.94
CA LEU A 242 -8.10 22.20 -4.37
C LEU A 242 -7.85 23.61 -4.90
N SER A 243 -8.29 24.67 -4.21
CA SER A 243 -8.27 26.06 -4.72
C SER A 243 -6.88 26.59 -5.08
N GLU A 244 -5.81 26.07 -4.47
CA GLU A 244 -4.42 26.47 -4.73
C GLU A 244 -3.60 25.33 -5.36
N LYS A 245 -4.29 24.33 -5.95
CA LYS A 245 -3.68 23.08 -6.40
C LYS A 245 -3.92 22.87 -7.89
N ARG A 246 -2.94 22.26 -8.55
CA ARG A 246 -3.10 21.78 -9.92
C ARG A 246 -3.66 20.36 -9.82
N PHE A 247 -4.81 20.10 -10.42
CA PHE A 247 -5.42 18.79 -10.34
C PHE A 247 -6.05 18.37 -11.65
N VAL A 248 -6.20 17.06 -11.82
CA VAL A 248 -7.00 16.45 -12.89
C VAL A 248 -8.19 15.76 -12.26
N LEU A 249 -9.39 16.05 -12.77
CA LEU A 249 -10.63 15.41 -12.36
C LEU A 249 -11.16 14.54 -13.50
N LEU A 250 -11.17 13.23 -13.29
CA LEU A 250 -11.67 12.22 -14.21
C LEU A 250 -13.09 11.84 -13.79
N LEU A 251 -14.08 12.26 -14.58
CA LEU A 251 -15.49 11.95 -14.36
C LEU A 251 -15.94 10.83 -15.28
N ASP A 252 -16.27 9.67 -14.72
CA ASP A 252 -16.80 8.53 -15.47
C ASP A 252 -18.34 8.49 -15.45
N ASP A 253 -18.93 7.92 -16.50
CA ASP A 253 -20.37 7.66 -16.62
C ASP A 253 -21.29 8.91 -16.50
N VAL A 254 -20.87 10.06 -17.05
CA VAL A 254 -21.68 11.29 -17.05
C VAL A 254 -22.87 11.21 -18.00
N TRP A 255 -24.10 11.27 -17.48
CA TRP A 255 -25.35 11.20 -18.26
C TRP A 255 -26.04 12.55 -18.50
N GLU A 256 -25.93 13.46 -17.53
CA GLU A 256 -26.59 14.77 -17.53
C GLU A 256 -25.57 15.86 -17.20
N ARG A 257 -25.94 17.13 -17.46
CA ARG A 257 -25.10 18.25 -17.04
C ARG A 257 -25.02 18.30 -15.52
N LEU A 258 -23.80 18.47 -15.02
CA LEU A 258 -23.53 18.76 -13.62
C LEU A 258 -23.48 20.27 -13.46
N ASP A 259 -24.34 20.81 -12.59
CA ASP A 259 -24.42 22.24 -12.23
C ASP A 259 -23.84 22.49 -10.83
#